data_AF-A0A839HQR3-F1
#
_entry.id   AF-A0A839HQR3-F1
#
_cell.length_a   1.000
_cell.length_b   1.000
_cell.length_c   1.000
_cell.angle_alpha   90.00
_cell.angle_beta   90.00
_cell.angle_gamma   90.00
#
_symmetry.space_group_name_H-M   'P 1'
#
loop_
_entity.id
_entity.type
_entity.pdbx_description
1 polymer ?
#
loop_
_entity_poly.entity_id
_entity_poly.type
_entity_poly.pdbx_seq_one_letter_code
_entity_poly.pdbx_strand_id
1 'polypeptide(L)'
;MTTPFRLGRRQSYQWWFTGTAVAAGLGFYLLPTEKQTPELLISLLGSIAAFFHFLFAQHNSNTERFVALFKEFNARFDALNDDLNRIRELPANALMEPKDKQRLYDYFNLCAEEYLYFKGGYIDAEVWSSWLRGMAYFASSDGIRPIWDKELQQGSYYGFKLSLLPAAA
;
A
#
# COMPACT_ATOMS: atom_id res chain seq x y z
N MET A 1 -7.14 2.50 13.83
CA MET A 1 -5.75 2.54 13.32
C MET A 1 -5.63 1.47 12.25
N THR A 2 -5.62 1.85 10.97
CA THR A 2 -5.35 0.91 9.87
C THR A 2 -3.85 0.61 9.90
N THR A 3 -3.45 -0.56 10.36
CA THR A 3 -2.05 -0.98 10.23
C THR A 3 -1.71 -1.03 8.75
N PRO A 4 -0.66 -0.34 8.29
CA PRO A 4 -0.31 -0.35 6.88
C PRO A 4 0.06 -1.77 6.45
N PHE A 5 -0.39 -2.15 5.26
CA PHE A 5 0.00 -3.42 4.65
C PHE A 5 1.52 -3.47 4.50
N ARG A 6 2.09 -4.64 4.73
CA ARG A 6 3.53 -4.88 4.63
C ARG A 6 3.79 -6.21 3.96
N LEU A 7 4.43 -6.18 2.80
CA LEU A 7 4.85 -7.36 2.05
C LEU A 7 5.82 -8.23 2.86
N GLY A 8 6.69 -7.60 3.65
CA GLY A 8 7.70 -8.28 4.48
C GLY A 8 7.13 -9.20 5.57
N ARG A 9 5.83 -9.13 5.89
CA ARG A 9 5.23 -10.00 6.94
C ARG A 9 5.13 -11.47 6.55
N ARG A 10 5.28 -11.83 5.27
CA ARG A 10 5.09 -13.21 4.78
C ARG A 10 5.93 -14.26 5.51
N GLN A 11 7.22 -13.99 5.75
CA GLN A 11 8.12 -14.96 6.40
C GLN A 11 7.80 -15.18 7.89
N SER A 12 7.17 -14.20 8.55
CA SER A 12 6.89 -14.29 9.98
C SER A 12 5.85 -15.37 10.31
N TYR A 13 4.90 -15.66 9.41
CA TYR A 13 3.82 -16.61 9.66
C TYR A 13 4.33 -18.03 9.93
N GLN A 14 5.43 -18.44 9.29
CA GLN A 14 6.03 -19.76 9.51
C GLN A 14 6.59 -19.89 10.93
N TRP A 15 7.31 -18.87 11.39
CA TRP A 15 7.85 -18.83 12.75
C TRP A 15 6.75 -18.78 13.82
N TRP A 16 5.70 -17.98 13.58
CA TRP A 16 4.55 -17.93 14.48
C TRP A 16 3.79 -19.26 14.54
N PHE A 17 3.60 -19.93 13.39
CA PHE A 17 2.98 -21.25 13.33
C PHE A 17 3.79 -22.27 14.13
N THR A 18 5.09 -22.39 13.86
CA THR A 18 5.97 -23.33 14.57
C THR A 18 5.99 -23.06 16.06
N GLY A 19 6.15 -21.79 16.47
CA GLY A 19 6.14 -21.41 17.89
C GLY A 19 4.82 -21.75 18.58
N THR A 20 3.68 -21.47 17.93
CA THR A 20 2.35 -21.77 18.49
C THR A 20 2.09 -23.27 18.57
N ALA A 21 2.46 -24.04 17.54
CA ALA A 21 2.29 -25.49 17.52
C ALA A 21 3.15 -26.17 18.59
N VAL A 22 4.40 -25.74 18.77
CA VAL A 22 5.29 -26.25 19.83
C VAL A 22 4.75 -25.89 21.21
N ALA A 23 4.34 -24.64 21.43
CA ALA A 23 3.76 -24.22 22.71
C ALA A 23 2.47 -24.99 23.04
N ALA A 24 1.61 -25.23 22.06
CA ALA A 24 0.39 -26.03 22.21
C ALA A 24 0.71 -27.50 22.53
N GLY A 25 1.71 -28.09 21.85
CA GLY A 25 2.18 -29.44 22.13
C GLY A 25 2.76 -29.58 23.55
N LEU A 26 3.58 -28.61 24.00
CA LEU A 26 4.10 -28.59 25.37
C LEU A 26 2.98 -28.39 26.40
N GLY A 27 2.05 -27.47 26.15
CA GLY A 27 0.91 -27.20 27.01
C GLY A 27 -0.04 -28.39 27.15
N PHE A 28 -0.16 -29.23 26.12
CA PHE A 28 -0.93 -30.47 26.17
C PHE A 28 -0.42 -31.43 27.26
N TYR A 29 0.90 -31.51 27.46
CA TYR A 29 1.49 -32.36 28.51
C TYR A 29 1.29 -31.82 29.93
N LEU A 30 0.85 -30.56 30.09
CA LEU A 30 0.47 -30.00 31.39
C LEU A 30 -0.96 -30.38 31.79
N LEU A 31 -1.76 -30.95 30.87
CA LEU A 31 -3.10 -31.43 31.18
C LEU A 31 -3.05 -32.72 32.01
N PRO A 32 -4.07 -32.99 32.85
CA PRO A 32 -4.19 -34.29 33.53
C PRO A 32 -4.13 -35.45 32.54
N THR A 33 -3.46 -36.54 32.91
CA THR A 33 -3.21 -37.70 32.04
C THR A 33 -4.49 -38.30 31.44
N GLU A 34 -5.61 -38.25 32.16
CA GLU A 34 -6.93 -38.68 31.70
C GLU A 34 -7.44 -37.91 30.47
N LYS A 35 -6.97 -36.67 30.28
CA LYS A 35 -7.35 -35.80 29.16
C LYS A 35 -6.34 -35.82 28.01
N GLN A 36 -5.22 -36.53 28.15
CA GLN A 36 -4.17 -36.59 27.13
C GLN A 36 -4.53 -37.60 26.03
N THR A 37 -5.65 -37.38 25.35
CA THR A 37 -6.08 -38.26 24.26
C THR A 37 -5.48 -37.84 22.91
N PRO A 38 -5.13 -38.80 22.02
CA PRO A 38 -4.63 -38.49 20.68
C PRO A 38 -5.58 -37.62 19.86
N GLU A 39 -6.90 -37.81 20.03
CA GLU A 39 -7.93 -37.06 19.31
C GLU A 39 -7.90 -35.57 19.67
N LEU A 40 -7.68 -35.26 20.95
CA LEU A 40 -7.57 -33.88 21.42
C LEU A 40 -6.32 -33.20 20.85
N LEU A 41 -5.18 -33.91 20.86
CA LEU A 41 -3.92 -33.40 20.31
C LEU A 41 -4.02 -33.14 18.80
N ILE A 42 -4.57 -34.09 18.04
CA ILE A 42 -4.77 -33.94 16.59
C ILE A 42 -5.72 -32.78 16.29
N SER A 43 -6.83 -32.66 17.03
CA SER A 43 -7.80 -31.57 16.85
C SER A 43 -7.19 -30.20 17.15
N LEU A 44 -6.36 -30.11 18.20
CA LEU A 44 -5.64 -28.90 18.58
C LEU A 44 -4.64 -28.48 17.50
N LEU A 45 -3.77 -29.40 17.07
CA LEU A 45 -2.79 -29.14 16.03
C LEU A 45 -3.45 -28.83 14.68
N GLY A 46 -4.52 -29.54 14.33
CA GLY A 46 -5.30 -29.31 13.13
C GLY A 46 -5.94 -27.92 13.11
N SER A 47 -6.48 -27.47 14.24
CA SER A 47 -7.07 -26.13 14.40
C SER A 47 -6.02 -25.02 14.26
N ILE A 48 -4.84 -25.21 14.86
CA ILE A 48 -3.70 -24.30 14.70
C ILE A 48 -3.26 -24.24 13.23
N ALA A 49 -3.10 -25.39 12.58
CA ALA A 49 -2.73 -25.47 11.17
C ALA A 49 -3.74 -24.77 10.26
N ALA A 50 -5.04 -25.02 10.45
CA ALA A 50 -6.10 -24.39 9.68
C ALA A 50 -6.12 -22.86 9.86
N PHE A 51 -5.97 -22.38 11.10
CA PHE A 51 -5.92 -20.95 11.39
C PHE A 51 -4.73 -20.26 10.71
N PHE A 52 -3.52 -20.82 10.82
CA PHE A 52 -2.34 -20.24 10.18
C PHE A 52 -2.39 -20.35 8.64
N HIS A 53 -2.95 -21.43 8.10
CA HIS A 53 -3.22 -21.54 6.67
C HIS A 53 -4.16 -20.43 6.19
N PHE A 54 -5.24 -20.16 6.92
CA PHE A 54 -6.15 -19.06 6.62
C PHE A 54 -5.44 -17.69 6.63
N LEU A 55 -4.63 -17.40 7.65
CA LEU A 55 -3.86 -16.15 7.71
C LEU A 55 -2.88 -16.01 6.54
N PHE A 56 -2.19 -17.08 6.18
CA PHE A 56 -1.27 -17.10 5.04
C PHE A 56 -2.01 -16.91 3.71
N ALA A 57 -3.13 -17.60 3.50
CA ALA A 57 -3.96 -17.47 2.31
C ALA A 57 -4.52 -16.04 2.16
N GLN A 58 -5.00 -15.44 3.26
CA GLN A 58 -5.44 -14.05 3.27
C GLN A 58 -4.32 -13.08 2.90
N HIS A 59 -3.11 -13.31 3.43
CA HIS A 59 -1.95 -12.49 3.09
C HIS A 59 -1.57 -12.59 1.60
N ASN A 60 -1.62 -13.79 1.02
CA ASN A 60 -1.37 -13.99 -0.41
C ASN A 60 -2.42 -13.28 -1.26
N SER A 61 -3.71 -13.41 -0.93
CA SER A 61 -4.79 -12.72 -1.65
C SER A 61 -4.62 -11.19 -1.59
N ASN A 62 -4.25 -10.64 -0.43
CA ASN A 62 -3.93 -9.22 -0.30
C ASN A 62 -2.71 -8.82 -1.14
N THR A 63 -1.70 -9.69 -1.22
CA THR A 63 -0.50 -9.47 -2.04
C THR A 63 -0.82 -9.48 -3.53
N GLU A 64 -1.67 -10.39 -4.00
CA GLU A 64 -2.13 -10.42 -5.39
C GLU A 64 -2.90 -9.15 -5.75
N ARG A 65 -3.79 -8.69 -4.85
CA ARG A 65 -4.50 -7.41 -5.03
C ARG A 65 -3.54 -6.23 -5.08
N PHE A 66 -2.54 -6.20 -4.19
CA PHE A 66 -1.49 -5.20 -4.24
C PHE A 66 -0.75 -5.22 -5.58
N VAL A 67 -0.33 -6.39 -6.07
CA VAL A 67 0.37 -6.52 -7.35
C VAL A 67 -0.49 -6.04 -8.52
N ALA A 68 -1.79 -6.32 -8.51
CA ALA A 68 -2.71 -5.82 -9.53
C ALA A 68 -2.79 -4.29 -9.54
N LEU A 69 -3.04 -3.68 -8.38
CA LEU A 69 -3.07 -2.22 -8.23
C LEU A 69 -1.73 -1.58 -8.61
N PHE A 70 -0.62 -2.17 -8.16
CA PHE A 70 0.73 -1.70 -8.46
C PHE A 70 0.98 -1.69 -9.98
N LYS A 71 0.58 -2.75 -10.70
CA LYS A 71 0.72 -2.79 -12.16
C LYS A 71 -0.16 -1.74 -12.85
N GLU A 72 -1.40 -1.59 -12.41
CA GLU A 72 -2.34 -0.63 -12.99
C GLU A 72 -1.86 0.82 -12.82
N PHE A 73 -1.44 1.20 -11.61
CA PHE A 73 -0.96 2.55 -11.35
C PHE A 73 0.34 2.87 -12.08
N ASN A 74 1.30 1.93 -12.11
CA ASN A 74 2.52 2.13 -12.90
C ASN A 74 2.23 2.27 -14.38
N ALA A 75 1.35 1.45 -14.96
CA ALA A 75 1.00 1.58 -16.38
C ALA A 75 0.37 2.95 -16.71
N ARG A 76 -0.47 3.47 -15.81
CA ARG A 76 -1.07 4.81 -15.96
C ARG A 76 -0.03 5.92 -15.77
N PHE A 77 0.89 5.77 -14.83
CA PHE A 77 1.99 6.70 -14.64
C PHE A 77 2.94 6.71 -15.85
N ASP A 78 3.30 5.54 -16.37
CA ASP A 78 4.17 5.40 -17.55
C ASP A 78 3.58 6.12 -18.76
N ALA A 79 2.25 6.07 -18.94
CA ALA A 79 1.57 6.79 -20.01
C ALA A 79 1.56 8.32 -19.85
N LEU A 80 1.85 8.84 -18.65
CA LEU A 80 1.87 10.27 -18.32
C LEU A 80 3.29 10.82 -18.16
N ASN A 81 4.25 10.00 -17.75
CA ASN A 81 5.55 10.42 -17.22
C ASN A 81 6.33 11.33 -18.17
N ASP A 82 6.37 11.01 -19.48
CA ASP A 82 7.09 11.83 -20.46
C ASP A 82 6.50 13.24 -20.59
N ASP A 83 5.16 13.32 -20.63
CA ASP A 83 4.44 14.60 -20.64
C ASP A 83 4.69 15.37 -19.34
N LEU A 84 4.65 14.71 -18.19
CA LEU A 84 4.88 15.34 -16.88
C LEU A 84 6.30 15.90 -16.76
N ASN A 85 7.32 15.17 -17.23
CA ASN A 85 8.70 15.66 -17.23
C ASN A 85 8.85 16.87 -18.15
N ARG A 86 8.31 16.80 -19.37
CA ARG A 86 8.29 17.95 -20.28
C ARG A 86 7.60 19.16 -19.68
N ILE A 87 6.43 18.97 -19.05
CA ILE A 87 5.67 20.06 -18.41
C ILE A 87 6.46 20.67 -17.26
N ARG A 88 7.14 19.85 -16.45
CA ARG A 88 7.97 20.31 -15.33
C ARG A 88 9.13 21.20 -15.78
N GLU A 89 9.71 20.93 -16.94
CA GLU A 89 10.81 21.69 -17.52
C GLU A 89 10.37 23.03 -18.15
N LEU A 90 9.07 23.27 -18.28
CA LEU A 90 8.56 24.54 -18.77
C LEU A 90 8.94 25.68 -17.81
N PRO A 91 9.30 26.87 -18.33
CA PRO A 91 9.45 28.06 -17.52
C PRO A 91 8.17 28.35 -16.72
N ALA A 92 8.30 28.83 -15.48
CA ALA A 92 7.15 29.10 -14.60
C ALA A 92 6.13 30.10 -15.20
N ASN A 93 6.57 30.97 -16.11
CA ASN A 93 5.75 31.95 -16.81
C ASN A 93 5.24 31.48 -18.19
N ALA A 94 5.53 30.23 -18.59
CA ALA A 94 5.08 29.69 -19.85
C ALA A 94 3.56 29.52 -19.87
N LEU A 95 2.94 29.86 -21.01
CA LEU A 95 1.53 29.57 -21.25
C LEU A 95 1.34 28.07 -21.41
N MET A 96 0.80 27.42 -20.38
CA MET A 96 0.52 25.99 -20.40
C MET A 96 -0.66 25.70 -21.33
N GLU A 97 -0.43 24.83 -22.31
CA GLU A 97 -1.45 24.39 -23.24
C GLU A 97 -2.59 23.65 -22.52
N PRO A 98 -3.84 23.69 -23.04
CA PRO A 98 -4.95 22.95 -22.45
C PRO A 98 -4.68 21.46 -22.29
N LYS A 99 -3.97 20.84 -23.25
CA LYS A 99 -3.60 19.42 -23.19
C LYS A 99 -2.68 19.11 -22.01
N ASP A 100 -1.74 20.01 -21.71
CA ASP A 100 -0.76 19.85 -20.63
C ASP A 100 -1.44 19.96 -19.27
N LYS A 101 -2.41 20.89 -19.14
CA LYS A 101 -3.25 20.97 -17.94
C LYS A 101 -4.06 19.70 -17.73
N GLN A 102 -4.63 19.13 -18.79
CA GLN A 102 -5.36 17.87 -18.68
C GLN A 102 -4.46 16.74 -18.20
N ARG A 103 -3.22 16.63 -18.71
CA ARG A 103 -2.24 15.64 -18.22
C ARG A 103 -1.92 15.80 -16.74
N LEU A 104 -1.81 17.03 -16.26
CA LEU A 104 -1.63 17.29 -14.83
C LEU A 104 -2.84 16.85 -14.02
N TYR A 105 -4.07 17.12 -14.47
CA TYR A 105 -5.28 16.66 -13.78
C TYR A 105 -5.37 15.13 -13.74
N ASP A 106 -5.06 14.44 -14.84
CA ASP A 106 -5.00 12.99 -14.88
C ASP A 106 -3.99 12.44 -13.85
N TYR A 107 -2.84 13.10 -13.73
CA TYR A 107 -1.82 12.76 -12.74
C TYR A 107 -2.26 13.03 -11.30
N PHE A 108 -2.90 14.18 -11.01
CA PHE A 108 -3.40 14.49 -9.67
C PHE A 108 -4.47 13.51 -9.22
N ASN A 109 -5.35 13.12 -10.14
CA ASN A 109 -6.36 12.11 -9.90
C ASN A 109 -5.72 10.75 -9.60
N LEU A 110 -4.72 10.34 -10.39
CA LEU A 110 -3.93 9.13 -10.13
C LEU A 110 -3.32 9.15 -8.71
N CYS A 111 -2.66 10.24 -8.31
CA CYS A 111 -2.06 10.37 -6.98
C CYS A 111 -3.09 10.24 -5.85
N ALA A 112 -4.29 10.76 -6.04
CA ALA A 112 -5.35 10.68 -5.05
C ALA A 112 -6.00 9.29 -4.98
N GLU A 113 -6.12 8.60 -6.11
CA GLU A 113 -6.54 7.20 -6.14
C GLU A 113 -5.50 6.31 -5.44
N GLU A 114 -4.21 6.48 -5.72
CA GLU A 114 -3.15 5.78 -5.00
C GLU A 114 -3.24 6.03 -3.49
N TYR A 115 -3.48 7.28 -3.07
CA TYR A 115 -3.72 7.62 -1.66
C TYR A 115 -4.95 6.91 -1.08
N LEU A 116 -6.06 6.83 -1.82
CA LEU A 116 -7.26 6.12 -1.39
C LEU A 116 -6.96 4.64 -1.08
N TYR A 117 -6.23 3.96 -1.97
CA TYR A 117 -5.87 2.55 -1.78
C TYR A 117 -4.81 2.35 -0.68
N PHE A 118 -3.88 3.30 -0.50
CA PHE A 118 -2.97 3.30 0.63
C PHE A 118 -3.72 3.44 1.96
N LYS A 119 -4.63 4.42 2.06
CA LYS A 119 -5.49 4.62 3.24
C LYS A 119 -6.36 3.39 3.53
N GLY A 120 -6.81 2.70 2.48
CA GLY A 120 -7.52 1.42 2.55
C GLY A 120 -6.67 0.22 3.01
N GLY A 121 -5.35 0.39 3.13
CA GLY A 121 -4.44 -0.67 3.56
C GLY A 121 -4.12 -1.68 2.46
N TYR A 122 -4.20 -1.29 1.18
CA TYR A 122 -3.87 -2.17 0.06
C TYR A 122 -2.46 -1.95 -0.50
N ILE A 123 -1.82 -0.85 -0.13
CA ILE A 123 -0.50 -0.47 -0.62
C ILE A 123 0.53 -0.63 0.50
N ASP A 124 1.66 -1.23 0.16
CA ASP A 124 2.79 -1.38 1.06
C ASP A 124 3.35 -0.01 1.48
N ALA A 125 3.70 0.13 2.76
CA ALA A 125 4.18 1.41 3.31
C ALA A 125 5.47 1.93 2.64
N GLU A 126 6.40 1.04 2.29
CA GLU A 126 7.68 1.42 1.66
C GLU A 126 7.46 1.86 0.21
N VAL A 127 6.55 1.19 -0.48
CA VAL A 127 6.11 1.56 -1.84
C VAL A 127 5.44 2.92 -1.82
N TRP A 128 4.47 3.12 -0.92
CA TRP A 128 3.80 4.41 -0.77
C TRP A 128 4.77 5.55 -0.44
N SER A 129 5.73 5.32 0.45
CA SER A 129 6.79 6.30 0.75
C SER A 129 7.62 6.66 -0.48
N SER A 130 7.81 5.73 -1.41
CA SER A 130 8.53 5.99 -2.66
C SER A 130 7.69 6.80 -3.64
N TRP A 131 6.38 6.50 -3.73
CA TRP A 131 5.45 7.28 -4.56
C TRP A 131 5.30 8.71 -4.07
N LEU A 132 5.20 8.92 -2.75
CA LEU A 132 5.19 10.27 -2.16
C LEU A 132 6.41 11.11 -2.56
N ARG A 133 7.60 10.50 -2.69
CA ARG A 133 8.80 11.19 -3.17
C ARG A 133 8.69 11.57 -4.64
N GLY A 134 8.13 10.69 -5.48
CA GLY A 134 7.80 11.00 -6.88
C GLY A 134 6.79 12.15 -7.00
N MET A 135 5.75 12.16 -6.17
CA MET A 135 4.78 13.26 -6.11
C MET A 135 5.43 14.57 -5.67
N ALA A 136 6.30 14.52 -4.65
CA ALA A 136 7.05 15.68 -4.19
C ALA A 136 7.97 16.24 -5.28
N TYR A 137 8.57 15.38 -6.10
CA TYR A 137 9.34 15.80 -7.26
C TYR A 137 8.49 16.69 -8.17
N PHE A 138 7.35 16.25 -8.68
CA PHE A 138 6.52 17.11 -9.55
C PHE A 138 5.93 18.34 -8.83
N ALA A 139 5.47 18.17 -7.58
CA ALA A 139 4.91 19.24 -6.77
C ALA A 139 5.92 20.34 -6.36
N SER A 140 7.22 20.12 -6.58
CA SER A 140 8.25 21.14 -6.38
C SER A 140 8.39 22.12 -7.57
N SER A 141 7.75 21.84 -8.71
CA SER A 141 7.79 22.77 -9.86
C SER A 141 6.88 23.97 -9.61
N ASP A 142 7.42 25.17 -9.80
CA ASP A 142 6.67 26.44 -9.70
C ASP A 142 5.52 26.52 -10.72
N GLY A 143 5.61 25.81 -11.86
CA GLY A 143 4.55 25.75 -12.86
C GLY A 143 3.42 24.77 -12.49
N ILE A 144 3.74 23.67 -11.79
CA ILE A 144 2.78 22.62 -11.45
C ILE A 144 2.10 22.90 -10.11
N ARG A 145 2.86 23.34 -9.12
CA ARG A 145 2.40 23.50 -7.74
C ARG A 145 1.14 24.36 -7.60
N PRO A 146 1.05 25.56 -8.21
CA PRO A 146 -0.15 26.40 -8.09
C PRO A 146 -1.40 25.76 -8.70
N ILE A 147 -1.22 24.98 -9.76
CA ILE A 147 -2.33 24.27 -10.43
C ILE A 147 -2.84 23.16 -9.50
N TRP A 148 -1.94 22.39 -8.90
CA TRP A 148 -2.30 21.33 -7.98
C TRP A 148 -3.00 21.87 -6.72
N ASP A 149 -2.47 22.93 -6.12
CA ASP A 149 -3.07 23.56 -4.94
C ASP A 149 -4.50 24.05 -5.22
N LYS A 150 -4.72 24.71 -6.37
CA LYS A 150 -6.05 25.18 -6.79
C LYS A 150 -7.02 24.03 -6.98
N GLU A 151 -6.55 22.94 -7.58
CA GLU A 151 -7.37 21.80 -7.91
C GLU A 151 -7.81 21.03 -6.64
N LEU A 152 -6.94 20.90 -5.64
CA LEU A 152 -7.28 20.26 -4.36
C LEU A 152 -8.34 21.02 -3.56
N GLN A 153 -8.45 22.34 -3.74
CA GLN A 153 -9.49 23.15 -3.09
C GLN A 153 -10.91 22.80 -3.57
N GLN A 154 -11.05 22.16 -4.72
CA GLN A 154 -12.36 21.75 -5.26
C GLN A 154 -12.93 20.50 -4.56
N GLY A 155 -12.15 19.80 -3.73
CA GLY A 155 -12.64 18.81 -2.78
C GLY A 155 -12.75 17.35 -3.26
N SER A 156 -12.36 17.03 -4.50
CA SER A 156 -12.62 15.72 -5.13
C SER A 156 -11.50 14.67 -5.02
N TYR A 157 -10.50 14.83 -4.14
CA TYR A 157 -9.27 14.02 -4.14
C TYR A 157 -9.15 13.03 -2.97
N TYR A 158 -10.26 12.44 -2.52
CA TYR A 158 -10.31 11.41 -1.46
C TYR A 158 -9.63 11.78 -0.12
N GLY A 159 -9.45 13.08 0.13
CA GLY A 159 -8.75 13.63 1.29
C GLY A 159 -7.22 13.69 1.14
N PHE A 160 -6.67 13.47 -0.05
CA PHE A 160 -5.28 13.73 -0.38
C PHE A 160 -4.95 15.22 -0.18
N LYS A 161 -3.76 15.51 0.34
CA LYS A 161 -3.27 16.86 0.62
C LYS A 161 -1.78 16.94 0.30
N LEU A 162 -1.31 18.07 -0.23
CA LEU A 162 0.13 18.28 -0.45
C LEU A 162 0.94 18.30 0.85
N SER A 163 0.31 18.50 2.01
CA SER A 163 0.96 18.37 3.31
C SER A 163 1.41 16.93 3.63
N LEU A 164 0.98 15.93 2.86
CA LEU A 164 1.44 14.55 2.96
C LEU A 164 2.80 14.35 2.29
N LEU A 165 3.20 15.27 1.41
CA LEU A 165 4.44 15.16 0.66
C LEU A 165 5.64 15.46 1.56
N PRO A 166 6.76 14.73 1.41
CA PRO A 166 8.00 15.09 2.08
C PRO A 166 8.47 16.47 1.63
N ALA A 167 9.20 17.18 2.49
CA ALA A 167 9.88 18.40 2.09
C ALA A 167 10.81 18.14 0.90
N ALA A 168 10.89 19.08 -0.04
CA ALA A 168 11.85 19.00 -1.13
C ALA A 168 13.26 18.94 -0.52
N ALA A 169 14.01 17.90 -0.89
CA ALA A 169 15.41 17.74 -0.52
C ALA A 169 16.30 18.63 -1.40
#